data_AF-M3DB47-F1
#
_entry.id   AF-M3DB47-F1
#
_cell.length_a   1.000
_cell.length_b   1.000
_cell.length_c   1.000
_cell.angle_alpha   90.00
_cell.angle_beta   90.00
_cell.angle_gamma   90.00
#
_symmetry.space_group_name_H-M   'P 1'
#
loop_
_entity.id
_entity.type
_entity.pdbx_description
1 polymer ?
#
loop_
_entity_poly.entity_id
_entity_poly.type
_entity_poly.pdbx_seq_one_letter_code
_entity_poly.pdbx_strand_id
1 'polypeptide(L)'
;MGTFPLDTFEKYPWEPPGPNDQRGPCPAVNAMANHHIISHTGVVSTWELLRGAVNTFNLGFDMALLTVIAATLSGGDPVTWTLSIGGPDPRVEAPLGGLLGLLGQPQGLEHTHNLIEVDSSMTRNDIYDTGDAWTMNIDLFRQFYNSVPEGELFTHEAIVSASCLRWHQTVASSPNFYYGAGTGYFRNFAQMALLLWGNHSDGTLDGQLTHEIVYSLYGVTSDPEPFTYRFGHERIPDNWYRRPEPFDIAGHLQELLQWFGWCPALASIGGNLGQVNTFTPVDGDDLASGIGNASKLLEGNNFFCFILELLKAGSPSFTNEVYSSLFGIIGDLGCPQADALAGGAAADAPEYVSDMKSKYPGA
;
A
#
# COMPACT_ATOMS: atom_id res chain seq x y z
N MET A 1 -7.67 -9.91 20.92
CA MET A 1 -6.33 -9.35 21.24
C MET A 1 -6.40 -7.83 21.48
N GLY A 2 -7.48 -7.27 22.04
CA GLY A 2 -7.65 -5.81 22.18
C GLY A 2 -7.40 -5.23 23.57
N THR A 3 -6.96 -6.04 24.54
CA THR A 3 -6.86 -5.63 25.95
C THR A 3 -5.46 -5.81 26.54
N PHE A 4 -4.49 -6.30 25.75
CA PHE A 4 -3.12 -6.59 26.15
C PHE A 4 -2.17 -6.14 25.04
N PRO A 5 -0.93 -5.75 25.38
CA PRO A 5 0.05 -5.38 24.37
C PRO A 5 0.40 -6.60 23.51
N LEU A 6 0.90 -6.36 22.30
CA LEU A 6 1.51 -7.40 21.51
C LEU A 6 2.73 -7.95 22.27
N ASP A 7 2.78 -9.26 22.49
CA ASP A 7 3.90 -9.90 23.18
C ASP A 7 5.10 -10.05 22.23
N THR A 8 5.94 -9.02 22.22
CA THR A 8 7.17 -8.93 21.40
C THR A 8 8.38 -9.62 22.04
N PHE A 9 8.23 -10.26 23.21
CA PHE A 9 9.33 -10.88 23.95
C PHE A 9 9.31 -12.39 23.88
N GLU A 10 8.15 -13.01 24.17
CA GLU A 10 8.05 -14.47 24.23
C GLU A 10 7.38 -15.03 22.97
N LYS A 11 6.20 -14.51 22.62
CA LYS A 11 5.42 -15.05 21.50
C LYS A 11 5.91 -14.59 20.13
N TYR A 12 6.29 -13.33 20.00
CA TYR A 12 6.70 -12.72 18.73
C TYR A 12 8.05 -11.98 18.89
N PRO A 13 9.14 -12.69 19.24
CA PRO A 13 10.44 -12.07 19.42
C PRO A 13 10.92 -11.42 18.14
N TRP A 14 11.58 -10.27 18.25
CA TRP A 14 12.21 -9.62 17.10
C TRP A 14 13.53 -10.29 16.73
N GLU A 15 13.74 -10.50 15.44
CA GLU A 15 15.00 -10.98 14.84
C GLU A 15 15.32 -10.13 13.59
N PRO A 16 16.58 -9.72 13.37
CA PRO A 16 16.95 -9.02 12.13
C PRO A 16 16.87 -9.98 10.94
N PRO A 17 16.53 -9.48 9.73
CA PRO A 17 16.51 -10.31 8.54
C PRO A 17 17.91 -10.87 8.23
N GLY A 18 17.95 -12.15 7.84
CA GLY A 18 19.15 -12.78 7.30
C GLY A 18 19.44 -12.38 5.85
N PRO A 19 20.60 -12.77 5.29
CA PRO A 19 21.01 -12.40 3.93
C PRO A 19 20.09 -12.85 2.79
N ASN A 20 19.20 -13.83 3.05
CA ASN A 20 18.27 -14.39 2.07
C ASN A 20 16.80 -14.07 2.42
N ASP A 21 16.56 -13.20 3.40
CA ASP A 21 15.21 -12.85 3.82
C ASP A 21 14.75 -11.58 3.09
N GLN A 22 13.54 -11.65 2.52
CA GLN A 22 12.97 -10.59 1.71
C GLN A 22 12.35 -9.51 2.59
N ARG A 23 12.67 -8.24 2.31
CA ARG A 23 12.06 -7.05 2.91
C ARG A 23 11.86 -6.04 1.79
N GLY A 24 10.83 -5.22 1.88
CA GLY A 24 10.48 -4.32 0.78
C GLY A 24 9.92 -2.97 1.22
N PRO A 25 9.06 -2.34 0.41
CA PRO A 25 8.64 -0.96 0.63
C PRO A 25 7.72 -0.78 1.84
N CYS A 26 7.02 -1.84 2.30
CA CYS A 26 6.01 -1.76 3.34
C CYS A 26 6.59 -2.02 4.75
N PRO A 27 6.71 -0.99 5.61
CA PRO A 27 7.39 -1.13 6.89
C PRO A 27 6.64 -2.03 7.88
N ALA A 28 5.30 -1.96 7.87
CA ALA A 28 4.46 -2.79 8.74
C ALA A 28 4.59 -4.29 8.43
N VAL A 29 4.72 -4.65 7.15
CA VAL A 29 4.89 -6.04 6.71
C VAL A 29 6.31 -6.53 7.02
N ASN A 30 7.33 -5.69 6.80
CA ASN A 30 8.70 -5.97 7.22
C ASN A 30 8.79 -6.24 8.73
N ALA A 31 8.11 -5.41 9.54
CA ALA A 31 8.07 -5.58 10.99
C ALA A 31 7.38 -6.90 11.39
N MET A 32 6.24 -7.25 10.77
CA MET A 32 5.59 -8.55 11.03
C MET A 32 6.50 -9.75 10.72
N ALA A 33 7.28 -9.69 9.63
CA ALA A 33 8.23 -10.74 9.29
C ALA A 33 9.38 -10.82 10.33
N ASN A 34 9.91 -9.68 10.75
CA ASN A 34 10.95 -9.61 11.80
C ASN A 34 10.47 -10.14 13.16
N HIS A 35 9.17 -10.09 13.42
CA HIS A 35 8.54 -10.60 14.64
C HIS A 35 7.97 -12.03 14.51
N HIS A 36 8.25 -12.73 13.40
CA HIS A 36 7.73 -14.09 13.14
C HIS A 36 6.20 -14.20 13.16
N ILE A 37 5.49 -13.09 12.96
CA ILE A 37 4.02 -13.06 12.86
C ILE A 37 3.58 -13.63 11.50
N ILE A 38 4.37 -13.32 10.47
CA ILE A 38 4.37 -13.95 9.15
C ILE A 38 5.73 -14.61 8.92
N SER A 39 5.89 -15.37 7.83
CA SER A 39 7.17 -16.02 7.50
C SER A 39 8.35 -15.04 7.56
N HIS A 40 9.33 -15.33 8.42
CA HIS A 40 10.51 -14.48 8.61
C HIS A 40 11.33 -14.30 7.32
N THR A 41 11.26 -15.30 6.44
CA THR A 41 11.91 -15.29 5.13
C THR A 41 11.40 -14.21 4.19
N GLY A 42 10.26 -13.59 4.50
CA GLY A 42 9.60 -12.62 3.63
C GLY A 42 8.92 -13.23 2.41
N VAL A 43 8.95 -14.56 2.26
CA VAL A 43 8.09 -15.31 1.33
C VAL A 43 6.91 -15.86 2.11
N VAL A 44 5.73 -15.33 1.82
CA VAL A 44 4.52 -15.47 2.65
C VAL A 44 3.35 -15.99 1.84
N SER A 45 2.45 -16.74 2.46
CA SER A 45 1.12 -16.97 1.89
C SER A 45 0.25 -15.72 1.99
N THR A 46 -0.63 -15.49 1.03
CA THR A 46 -1.61 -14.38 1.08
C THR A 46 -2.46 -14.43 2.35
N TRP A 47 -2.79 -15.65 2.81
CA TRP A 47 -3.67 -15.87 3.96
C TRP A 47 -2.97 -15.74 5.32
N GLU A 48 -1.67 -15.99 5.41
CA GLU A 48 -0.91 -15.61 6.61
C GLU A 48 -0.75 -14.09 6.69
N LEU A 49 -0.52 -13.41 5.57
CA LEU A 49 -0.40 -11.96 5.53
C LEU A 49 -1.72 -11.29 5.95
N LEU A 50 -2.86 -11.79 5.45
CA LEU A 50 -4.20 -11.38 5.88
C LEU A 50 -4.37 -11.48 7.40
N ARG A 51 -4.08 -12.67 7.95
CA ARG A 51 -4.22 -12.92 9.39
C ARG A 51 -3.24 -12.07 10.19
N GLY A 52 -2.03 -11.86 9.70
CA GLY A 52 -1.03 -10.99 10.31
C GLY A 52 -1.51 -9.56 10.41
N ALA A 53 -1.99 -8.97 9.31
CA ALA A 53 -2.49 -7.60 9.26
C ALA A 53 -3.69 -7.38 10.20
N VAL A 54 -4.67 -8.29 10.17
CA VAL A 54 -5.86 -8.23 11.03
C VAL A 54 -5.50 -8.37 12.51
N ASN A 55 -4.66 -9.35 12.86
CA ASN A 55 -4.37 -9.63 14.27
C ASN A 55 -3.38 -8.63 14.88
N THR A 56 -2.43 -8.13 14.09
CA THR A 56 -1.36 -7.24 14.57
C THR A 56 -1.83 -5.80 14.62
N PHE A 57 -2.29 -5.25 13.49
CA PHE A 57 -2.61 -3.82 13.36
C PHE A 57 -4.10 -3.52 13.46
N ASN A 58 -4.95 -4.55 13.56
CA ASN A 58 -6.41 -4.41 13.47
C ASN A 58 -6.86 -3.73 12.17
N LEU A 59 -6.14 -3.97 11.07
CA LEU A 59 -6.63 -3.66 9.74
C LEU A 59 -7.90 -4.50 9.52
N GLY A 60 -9.02 -3.85 9.22
CA GLY A 60 -10.31 -4.50 9.04
C GLY A 60 -10.20 -5.65 8.03
N PHE A 61 -10.96 -6.72 8.25
CA PHE A 61 -10.85 -7.93 7.42
C PHE A 61 -11.04 -7.62 5.93
N ASP A 62 -11.98 -6.75 5.60
CA ASP A 62 -12.27 -6.29 4.24
C ASP A 62 -11.10 -5.51 3.61
N MET A 63 -10.50 -4.57 4.34
CA MET A 63 -9.33 -3.81 3.90
C MET A 63 -8.08 -4.69 3.79
N ALA A 64 -7.88 -5.57 4.77
CA ALA A 64 -6.79 -6.52 4.76
C ALA A 64 -6.93 -7.49 3.58
N LEU A 65 -8.14 -8.01 3.32
CA LEU A 65 -8.41 -8.90 2.19
C LEU A 65 -8.14 -8.20 0.86
N LEU A 66 -8.62 -6.97 0.69
CA LEU A 66 -8.41 -6.15 -0.51
C LEU A 66 -6.92 -5.97 -0.79
N THR A 67 -6.16 -5.54 0.21
CA THR A 67 -4.74 -5.20 0.05
C THR A 67 -3.86 -6.42 -0.20
N VAL A 68 -4.09 -7.54 0.48
CA VAL A 68 -3.28 -8.77 0.26
C VAL A 68 -3.61 -9.46 -1.06
N ILE A 69 -4.87 -9.41 -1.51
CA ILE A 69 -5.24 -9.88 -2.85
C ILE A 69 -4.57 -9.00 -3.89
N ALA A 70 -4.68 -7.68 -3.75
CA ALA A 70 -4.07 -6.73 -4.67
C ALA A 70 -2.55 -6.93 -4.77
N ALA A 71 -1.87 -7.10 -3.63
CA ALA A 71 -0.45 -7.44 -3.57
C ALA A 71 -0.11 -8.76 -4.29
N THR A 72 -0.90 -9.82 -4.05
CA THR A 72 -0.66 -11.14 -4.67
C THR A 72 -0.86 -11.11 -6.18
N LEU A 73 -1.91 -10.44 -6.66
CA LEU A 73 -2.18 -10.32 -8.10
C LEU A 73 -1.12 -9.48 -8.82
N SER A 74 -0.52 -8.51 -8.12
CA SER A 74 0.42 -7.55 -8.72
C SER A 74 1.86 -8.06 -8.73
N GLY A 75 2.31 -8.73 -7.66
CA GLY A 75 3.71 -9.12 -7.49
C GLY A 75 3.93 -10.55 -7.01
N GLY A 76 2.86 -11.32 -6.78
CA GLY A 76 2.90 -12.69 -6.28
C GLY A 76 2.51 -13.75 -7.32
N ASP A 77 2.38 -14.98 -6.85
CA ASP A 77 1.78 -16.09 -7.59
C ASP A 77 0.32 -16.29 -7.15
N PRO A 78 -0.67 -15.92 -7.99
CA PRO A 78 -2.08 -16.10 -7.65
C PRO A 78 -2.58 -17.54 -7.80
N VAL A 79 -1.75 -18.48 -8.29
CA VAL A 79 -2.09 -19.91 -8.32
C VAL A 79 -1.82 -20.54 -6.95
N THR A 80 -0.63 -20.31 -6.39
CA THR A 80 -0.28 -20.81 -5.05
C THR A 80 -0.69 -19.87 -3.92
N TRP A 81 -1.13 -18.65 -4.23
CA TRP A 81 -1.43 -17.60 -3.26
C TRP A 81 -0.22 -17.30 -2.36
N THR A 82 0.93 -17.09 -2.98
CA THR A 82 2.19 -16.75 -2.32
C THR A 82 2.82 -15.49 -2.91
N LEU A 83 3.55 -14.73 -2.11
CA LEU A 83 4.27 -13.55 -2.58
C LEU A 83 5.56 -13.31 -1.78
N SER A 84 6.49 -12.60 -2.41
CA SER A 84 7.64 -12.00 -1.73
C SER A 84 7.25 -10.60 -1.26
N ILE A 85 7.53 -10.28 0.00
CA ILE A 85 7.32 -8.93 0.55
C ILE A 85 8.43 -7.95 0.14
N GLY A 86 9.50 -8.45 -0.47
CA GLY A 86 10.60 -7.70 -1.08
C GLY A 86 10.59 -7.86 -2.61
N GLY A 87 11.75 -8.13 -3.20
CA GLY A 87 11.93 -8.31 -4.65
C GLY A 87 11.63 -9.73 -5.14
N PRO A 88 11.98 -10.03 -6.41
CA PRO A 88 11.79 -11.35 -7.01
C PRO A 88 12.53 -12.44 -6.22
N ASP A 89 11.84 -13.54 -5.91
CA ASP A 89 12.40 -14.63 -5.10
C ASP A 89 12.06 -16.00 -5.72
N PRO A 90 13.03 -16.90 -5.94
CA PRO A 90 12.79 -18.19 -6.58
C PRO A 90 11.91 -19.14 -5.76
N ARG A 91 11.65 -18.84 -4.48
CA ARG A 91 10.71 -19.60 -3.64
C ARG A 91 9.25 -19.26 -3.95
N VAL A 92 8.99 -18.18 -4.69
CA VAL A 92 7.69 -17.84 -5.25
C VAL A 92 7.67 -18.33 -6.70
N GLU A 93 7.16 -19.53 -6.92
CA GLU A 93 7.19 -20.15 -8.25
C GLU A 93 6.36 -19.35 -9.27
N ALA A 94 6.81 -19.34 -10.52
CA ALA A 94 5.99 -18.79 -11.59
C ALA A 94 4.70 -19.61 -11.74
N PRO A 95 3.54 -18.97 -11.96
CA PRO A 95 2.28 -19.68 -12.16
C PRO A 95 2.44 -20.82 -13.18
N LEU A 96 1.94 -22.02 -12.85
CA LEU A 96 2.02 -23.22 -13.70
C LEU A 96 3.47 -23.66 -14.05
N GLY A 97 4.44 -23.41 -13.17
CA GLY A 97 5.85 -23.76 -13.39
C GLY A 97 6.50 -22.93 -14.50
N GLY A 98 5.95 -21.74 -14.78
CA GLY A 98 6.39 -20.88 -15.87
C GLY A 98 6.13 -21.53 -17.23
N LEU A 99 4.94 -22.09 -17.47
CA LEU A 99 4.57 -22.79 -18.70
C LEU A 99 5.13 -22.09 -19.96
N LEU A 100 6.17 -22.70 -20.56
CA LEU A 100 6.91 -22.22 -21.74
C LEU A 100 7.61 -20.83 -21.59
N GLY A 101 7.82 -20.35 -20.37
CA GLY A 101 8.37 -19.02 -20.09
C GLY A 101 7.41 -17.87 -20.39
N LEU A 102 6.12 -18.17 -20.66
CA LEU A 102 5.10 -17.18 -21.01
C LEU A 102 4.55 -16.43 -19.79
N LEU A 103 4.61 -17.06 -18.61
CA LEU A 103 4.26 -16.46 -17.32
C LEU A 103 5.58 -16.16 -16.61
N GLY A 104 5.95 -14.87 -16.55
CA GLY A 104 7.19 -14.42 -15.93
C GLY A 104 7.26 -14.75 -14.43
N GLN A 105 8.45 -14.62 -13.85
CA GLN A 105 8.62 -14.76 -12.40
C GLN A 105 7.84 -13.66 -11.66
N PRO A 106 7.12 -13.98 -10.57
CA PRO A 106 6.58 -12.96 -9.67
C PRO A 106 7.68 -12.03 -9.18
N GLN A 107 7.42 -10.73 -9.22
CA GLN A 107 8.46 -9.72 -9.00
C GLN A 107 8.52 -9.20 -7.56
N GLY A 108 7.66 -9.70 -6.67
CA GLY A 108 7.54 -9.20 -5.30
C GLY A 108 6.98 -7.78 -5.24
N LEU A 109 6.88 -7.23 -4.03
CA LEU A 109 6.34 -5.89 -3.81
C LEU A 109 7.21 -4.76 -4.38
N GLU A 110 8.53 -4.96 -4.50
CA GLU A 110 9.48 -3.95 -5.03
C GLU A 110 9.16 -3.51 -6.47
N HIS A 111 8.48 -4.35 -7.25
CA HIS A 111 8.22 -4.12 -8.67
C HIS A 111 6.72 -4.15 -8.99
N THR A 112 5.89 -3.71 -8.04
CA THR A 112 4.45 -3.54 -8.22
C THR A 112 4.06 -2.11 -8.61
N HIS A 113 4.98 -1.37 -9.24
CA HIS A 113 4.77 0.03 -9.61
C HIS A 113 3.50 0.20 -10.43
N ASN A 114 2.73 1.25 -10.13
CA ASN A 114 1.40 1.55 -10.66
C ASN A 114 0.27 0.58 -10.30
N LEU A 115 0.54 -0.43 -9.47
CA LEU A 115 -0.49 -1.35 -8.95
C LEU A 115 -0.59 -1.28 -7.42
N ILE A 116 0.54 -1.34 -6.70
CA ILE A 116 0.61 -1.28 -5.24
C ILE A 116 1.71 -0.31 -4.80
N GLU A 117 2.92 -0.50 -5.31
CA GLU A 117 3.98 0.51 -5.23
C GLU A 117 3.61 1.68 -6.15
N VAL A 118 3.79 2.90 -5.66
CA VAL A 118 3.24 4.13 -6.25
C VAL A 118 4.12 5.33 -5.91
N ASP A 119 4.13 6.30 -6.82
CA ASP A 119 4.81 7.58 -6.65
C ASP A 119 4.32 8.35 -5.41
N SER A 120 5.15 9.30 -4.98
CA SER A 120 4.86 10.20 -3.86
C SER A 120 4.74 9.46 -2.52
N SER A 121 5.48 8.36 -2.36
CA SER A 121 5.66 7.68 -1.08
C SER A 121 6.23 8.61 -0.01
N MET A 122 5.82 8.43 1.25
CA MET A 122 6.22 9.33 2.36
C MET A 122 7.74 9.30 2.60
N THR A 123 8.37 8.14 2.42
CA THR A 123 9.77 7.90 2.80
C THR A 123 10.60 7.17 1.74
N ARG A 124 10.02 6.88 0.56
CA ARG A 124 10.66 6.17 -0.56
C ARG A 124 10.64 7.06 -1.81
N ASN A 125 11.59 6.84 -2.71
CA ASN A 125 11.67 7.57 -3.97
C ASN A 125 10.68 7.02 -4.99
N ASP A 126 10.52 7.78 -6.08
CA ASP A 126 9.68 7.41 -7.21
C ASP A 126 10.53 6.60 -8.22
N ILE A 127 10.01 5.47 -8.70
CA ILE A 127 10.84 4.46 -9.41
C ILE A 127 11.41 5.00 -10.72
N TYR A 128 10.66 5.80 -11.47
CA TYR A 128 11.11 6.32 -12.76
C TYR A 128 12.18 7.42 -12.64
N ASP A 129 12.37 7.97 -11.45
CA ASP A 129 13.38 9.01 -11.21
C ASP A 129 14.68 8.46 -10.64
N THR A 130 14.62 7.34 -9.91
CA THR A 130 15.76 6.81 -9.15
C THR A 130 16.08 5.34 -9.41
N GLY A 131 15.13 4.56 -9.92
CA GLY A 131 15.24 3.11 -10.09
C GLY A 131 15.07 2.30 -8.80
N ASP A 132 14.80 2.94 -7.65
CA ASP A 132 14.61 2.29 -6.35
C ASP A 132 13.46 2.96 -5.59
N ALA A 133 12.35 2.23 -5.47
CA ALA A 133 11.15 2.70 -4.77
C ALA A 133 10.87 1.95 -3.45
N TRP A 134 11.82 1.14 -2.96
CA TRP A 134 11.63 0.30 -1.77
C TRP A 134 12.60 0.62 -0.65
N THR A 135 13.83 1.03 -0.98
CA THR A 135 14.80 1.53 0.01
C THR A 135 14.37 2.89 0.51
N MET A 136 14.38 3.07 1.85
CA MET A 136 14.07 4.38 2.43
C MET A 136 15.06 5.45 1.95
N ASN A 137 14.51 6.58 1.50
CA ASN A 137 15.24 7.83 1.40
C ASN A 137 15.25 8.50 2.78
N ILE A 138 16.42 8.58 3.40
CA ILE A 138 16.56 9.10 4.76
C ILE A 138 16.23 10.60 4.87
N ASP A 139 16.37 11.37 3.80
CA ASP A 139 16.00 12.79 3.78
C ASP A 139 14.48 12.98 3.76
N LEU A 140 13.76 12.13 3.01
CA LEU A 140 12.29 12.10 3.07
C LEU A 140 11.79 11.66 4.44
N PHE A 141 12.42 10.64 5.05
CA PHE A 141 12.11 10.25 6.42
C PHE A 141 12.38 11.38 7.41
N ARG A 142 13.54 12.05 7.33
CA ARG A 142 13.87 13.20 8.18
C ARG A 142 12.86 14.33 8.01
N GLN A 143 12.40 14.59 6.79
CA GLN A 143 11.37 15.60 6.55
C GLN A 143 10.06 15.24 7.25
N PHE A 144 9.60 14.00 7.12
CA PHE A 144 8.39 13.54 7.82
C PHE A 144 8.58 13.56 9.34
N TYR A 145 9.67 13.00 9.85
CA TYR A 145 9.97 12.95 11.28
C TYR A 145 10.02 14.34 11.91
N ASN A 146 10.65 15.31 11.23
CA ASN A 146 10.77 16.69 11.70
C ASN A 146 9.55 17.56 11.38
N SER A 147 8.49 17.02 10.75
CA SER A 147 7.25 17.77 10.54
C SER A 147 6.46 17.97 11.83
N VAL A 148 6.81 17.21 12.88
CA VAL A 148 6.25 17.30 14.23
C VAL A 148 7.39 17.53 15.22
N PRO A 149 7.31 18.53 16.12
CA PRO A 149 8.32 18.74 17.16
C PRO A 149 8.50 17.50 18.06
N GLU A 150 9.74 17.19 18.44
CA GLU A 150 10.01 16.09 19.38
C GLU A 150 9.23 16.27 20.69
N GLY A 151 8.56 15.21 21.13
CA GLY A 151 7.70 15.21 22.32
C GLY A 151 6.23 15.49 22.02
N GLU A 152 5.88 15.90 20.79
CA GLU A 152 4.51 15.94 20.29
C GLU A 152 4.14 14.65 19.56
N LEU A 153 2.84 14.43 19.36
CA LEU A 153 2.31 13.26 18.66
C LEU A 153 2.12 13.56 17.18
N PHE A 154 2.35 12.56 16.33
CA PHE A 154 1.93 12.61 14.93
C PHE A 154 0.42 12.46 14.84
N THR A 155 -0.31 13.58 14.95
CA THR A 155 -1.77 13.60 14.81
C THR A 155 -2.20 13.31 13.38
N HIS A 156 -3.50 13.07 13.18
CA HIS A 156 -4.07 12.88 11.85
C HIS A 156 -3.76 14.07 10.93
N GLU A 157 -3.98 15.30 11.42
CA GLU A 157 -3.70 16.54 10.68
C GLU A 157 -2.22 16.67 10.31
N ALA A 158 -1.31 16.27 11.21
CA ALA A 158 0.12 16.30 10.96
C ALA A 158 0.51 15.34 9.81
N ILE A 159 -0.07 14.13 9.82
CA ILE A 159 0.14 13.15 8.76
C ILE A 159 -0.42 13.68 7.44
N VAL A 160 -1.65 14.21 7.40
CA VAL A 160 -2.21 14.78 6.17
C VAL A 160 -1.39 15.95 5.65
N SER A 161 -0.89 16.81 6.54
CA SER A 161 -0.04 17.94 6.16
C SER A 161 1.27 17.47 5.52
N ALA A 162 1.92 16.44 6.08
CA ALA A 162 3.11 15.83 5.50
C ALA A 162 2.81 15.15 4.15
N SER A 163 1.69 14.43 4.07
CA SER A 163 1.18 13.79 2.85
C SER A 163 0.97 14.79 1.72
N CYS A 164 0.34 15.92 2.04
CA CYS A 164 0.07 17.03 1.13
C CYS A 164 1.36 17.70 0.65
N LEU A 165 2.30 17.96 1.56
CA LEU A 165 3.61 18.49 1.23
C LEU A 165 4.36 17.55 0.27
N ARG A 166 4.39 16.25 0.56
CA ARG A 166 5.04 15.25 -0.30
C ARG A 166 4.44 15.22 -1.70
N TRP A 167 3.11 15.34 -1.83
CA TRP A 167 2.42 15.42 -3.12
C TRP A 167 2.91 16.63 -3.94
N HIS A 168 2.91 17.82 -3.34
CA HIS A 168 3.36 19.05 -4.02
C HIS A 168 4.85 19.00 -4.38
N GLN A 169 5.68 18.40 -3.52
CA GLN A 169 7.08 18.17 -3.83
C GLN A 169 7.23 17.24 -5.03
N THR A 170 6.47 16.15 -5.11
CA THR A 170 6.54 15.25 -6.25
C THR A 170 6.19 15.97 -7.56
N VAL A 171 5.12 16.78 -7.57
CA VAL A 171 4.80 17.63 -8.73
C VAL A 171 5.99 18.51 -9.13
N ALA A 172 6.69 19.09 -8.16
CA ALA A 172 7.78 20.02 -8.39
C ALA A 172 9.14 19.36 -8.71
N SER A 173 9.32 18.07 -8.42
CA SER A 173 10.62 17.39 -8.55
C SER A 173 10.64 16.20 -9.51
N SER A 174 9.50 15.54 -9.74
CA SER A 174 9.42 14.33 -10.55
C SER A 174 8.79 14.63 -11.92
N PRO A 175 9.52 14.62 -13.04
CA PRO A 175 8.94 14.78 -14.36
C PRO A 175 7.98 13.64 -14.74
N ASN A 176 8.12 12.48 -14.10
CA ASN A 176 7.35 11.27 -14.38
C ASN A 176 6.18 11.07 -13.43
N PHE A 177 5.93 11.97 -12.48
CA PHE A 177 4.90 11.78 -11.46
C PHE A 177 3.56 11.34 -12.03
N TYR A 178 3.06 10.18 -11.61
CA TYR A 178 1.74 9.70 -11.93
C TYR A 178 0.90 9.41 -10.68
N TYR A 179 -0.27 10.03 -10.62
CA TYR A 179 -1.23 9.98 -9.52
C TYR A 179 -2.62 9.68 -10.10
N GLY A 180 -2.78 8.50 -10.68
CA GLY A 180 -4.02 8.00 -11.27
C GLY A 180 -5.05 7.55 -10.23
N ALA A 181 -6.21 7.07 -10.67
CA ALA A 181 -7.28 6.62 -9.77
C ALA A 181 -6.83 5.48 -8.83
N GLY A 182 -6.14 4.48 -9.37
CA GLY A 182 -5.57 3.38 -8.58
C GLY A 182 -4.31 3.77 -7.81
N THR A 183 -3.37 4.46 -8.47
CA THR A 183 -2.08 4.80 -7.83
C THR A 183 -2.23 5.85 -6.74
N GLY A 184 -3.04 6.89 -6.98
CA GLY A 184 -3.39 7.88 -5.96
C GLY A 184 -4.16 7.27 -4.80
N TYR A 185 -5.05 6.31 -5.06
CA TYR A 185 -5.73 5.53 -4.03
C TYR A 185 -4.75 4.77 -3.12
N PHE A 186 -3.92 3.88 -3.69
CA PHE A 186 -2.97 3.08 -2.91
C PHE A 186 -1.96 3.95 -2.17
N ARG A 187 -1.57 5.10 -2.77
CA ARG A 187 -0.71 6.10 -2.15
C ARG A 187 -1.36 6.67 -0.88
N ASN A 188 -2.60 7.11 -0.96
CA ASN A 188 -3.33 7.65 0.20
C ASN A 188 -3.54 6.57 1.26
N PHE A 189 -3.96 5.36 0.86
CA PHE A 189 -4.12 4.24 1.78
C PHE A 189 -2.82 3.90 2.54
N ALA A 190 -1.67 3.82 1.84
CA ALA A 190 -0.39 3.51 2.46
C ALA A 190 0.03 4.54 3.51
N GLN A 191 -0.28 5.81 3.31
CA GLN A 191 0.03 6.88 4.27
C GLN A 191 -0.98 6.94 5.42
N MET A 192 -2.26 6.65 5.16
CA MET A 192 -3.27 6.48 6.21
C MET A 192 -2.98 5.29 7.12
N ALA A 193 -2.27 4.27 6.62
CA ALA A 193 -1.86 3.14 7.46
C ALA A 193 -0.96 3.56 8.64
N LEU A 194 -0.35 4.75 8.60
CA LEU A 194 0.36 5.34 9.75
C LEU A 194 -0.56 5.57 10.95
N LEU A 195 -1.85 5.81 10.72
CA LEU A 195 -2.87 5.92 11.77
C LEU A 195 -3.02 4.63 12.58
N LEU A 196 -2.61 3.48 12.02
CA LEU A 196 -2.66 2.18 12.68
C LEU A 196 -1.44 1.92 13.57
N TRP A 197 -0.44 2.80 13.55
CA TRP A 197 0.83 2.61 14.24
C TRP A 197 0.86 3.21 15.63
N GLY A 198 -0.09 4.08 15.97
CA GLY A 198 -0.20 4.65 17.31
C GLY A 198 -0.26 3.57 18.38
N ASN A 199 0.28 3.84 19.57
CA ASN A 199 0.07 2.96 20.71
C ASN A 199 -1.28 3.27 21.35
N HIS A 200 -2.19 2.30 21.38
CA HIS A 200 -3.55 2.47 21.89
C HIS A 200 -3.73 1.98 23.33
N SER A 201 -2.67 2.05 24.15
CA SER A 201 -2.73 1.68 25.57
C SER A 201 -3.72 2.52 26.37
N ASP A 202 -4.08 3.72 25.88
CA ASP A 202 -5.10 4.59 26.45
C ASP A 202 -6.54 4.25 26.02
N GLY A 203 -6.71 3.27 25.12
CA GLY A 203 -8.01 2.83 24.61
C GLY A 203 -8.65 3.76 23.58
N THR A 204 -7.96 4.82 23.14
CA THR A 204 -8.48 5.76 22.13
C THR A 204 -8.31 5.20 20.70
N LEU A 205 -9.10 5.72 19.75
CA LEU A 205 -8.99 5.32 18.33
C LEU A 205 -7.80 5.94 17.61
N ASP A 206 -7.33 7.10 18.06
CA ASP A 206 -6.19 7.81 17.47
C ASP A 206 -4.87 7.25 18.01
N GLY A 207 -4.88 6.81 19.28
CA GLY A 207 -3.69 6.31 19.96
C GLY A 207 -2.60 7.38 20.07
N GLN A 208 -1.39 6.93 20.41
CA GLN A 208 -0.24 7.81 20.56
C GLN A 208 0.85 7.38 19.57
N LEU A 209 0.93 8.06 18.42
CA LEU A 209 2.03 7.88 17.48
C LEU A 209 3.16 8.85 17.83
N THR A 210 4.20 8.32 18.47
CA THR A 210 5.38 9.09 18.92
C THR A 210 6.53 8.97 17.91
N HIS A 211 7.51 9.88 18.02
CA HIS A 211 8.77 9.79 17.27
C HIS A 211 9.49 8.45 17.45
N GLU A 212 9.45 7.87 18.64
CA GLU A 212 10.06 6.57 18.94
C GLU A 212 9.40 5.42 18.15
N ILE A 213 8.06 5.43 18.08
CA ILE A 213 7.29 4.45 17.31
C ILE A 213 7.59 4.61 15.82
N VAL A 214 7.60 5.85 15.30
CA VAL A 214 7.95 6.15 13.92
C VAL A 214 9.37 5.67 13.61
N TYR A 215 10.35 5.92 14.49
CA TYR A 215 11.72 5.43 14.34
C TYR A 215 11.78 3.90 14.23
N SER A 216 11.11 3.22 15.17
CA SER A 216 11.11 1.76 15.27
C SER A 216 10.45 1.09 14.07
N LEU A 217 9.23 1.49 13.71
CA LEU A 217 8.46 0.87 12.64
C LEU A 217 9.02 1.16 11.25
N TYR A 218 9.83 2.20 11.10
CA TYR A 218 10.57 2.48 9.88
C TYR A 218 12.00 1.88 9.84
N GLY A 219 12.44 1.21 10.91
CA GLY A 219 13.78 0.59 10.96
C GLY A 219 14.91 1.61 11.03
N VAL A 220 14.65 2.79 11.59
CA VAL A 220 15.63 3.85 11.82
C VAL A 220 16.17 3.73 13.24
N THR A 221 17.48 3.96 13.39
CA THR A 221 18.21 3.82 14.65
C THR A 221 19.15 5.01 14.87
N SER A 222 19.63 5.17 16.11
CA SER A 222 20.67 6.16 16.45
C SER A 222 22.07 5.54 16.52
N ASP A 223 22.25 4.33 15.98
CA ASP A 223 23.51 3.59 15.97
C ASP A 223 23.91 3.25 14.52
N PRO A 224 25.07 3.69 14.02
CA PRO A 224 26.15 4.36 14.76
C PRO A 224 25.91 5.85 15.05
N GLU A 225 24.93 6.47 14.38
CA GLU A 225 24.57 7.89 14.55
C GLU A 225 23.06 8.14 14.34
N PRO A 226 22.52 9.29 14.77
CA PRO A 226 21.11 9.63 14.57
C PRO A 226 20.69 9.56 13.10
N PHE A 227 19.52 8.98 12.85
CA PHE A 227 18.92 8.74 11.54
C PHE A 227 19.68 7.70 10.70
N THR A 228 20.24 6.68 11.34
CA THR A 228 20.77 5.52 10.64
C THR A 228 19.62 4.60 10.23
N TYR A 229 19.30 4.54 8.94
CA TYR A 229 18.39 3.54 8.39
C TYR A 229 19.07 2.18 8.26
N ARG A 230 18.43 1.12 8.75
CA ARG A 230 18.85 -0.27 8.55
C ARG A 230 17.80 -0.99 7.73
N PHE A 231 18.10 -1.24 6.45
CA PHE A 231 17.17 -1.88 5.53
C PHE A 231 16.63 -3.19 6.09
N GLY A 232 15.31 -3.30 6.22
CA GLY A 232 14.65 -4.51 6.69
C GLY A 232 14.62 -4.70 8.20
N HIS A 233 15.11 -3.75 9.02
CA HIS A 233 15.13 -3.86 10.49
C HIS A 233 13.90 -3.26 11.18
N GLU A 234 12.80 -3.05 10.46
CA GLU A 234 11.55 -2.53 11.02
C GLU A 234 11.09 -3.36 12.24
N ARG A 235 10.66 -2.68 13.30
CA ARG A 235 10.33 -3.33 14.57
C ARG A 235 9.05 -2.78 15.16
N ILE A 236 8.17 -3.68 15.60
CA ILE A 236 7.01 -3.32 16.41
C ILE A 236 7.54 -2.97 17.82
N PRO A 237 7.24 -1.78 18.36
CA PRO A 237 7.73 -1.38 19.67
C PRO A 237 7.28 -2.33 20.78
N ASP A 238 8.09 -2.44 21.83
CA ASP A 238 7.69 -3.19 23.02
C ASP A 238 6.55 -2.44 23.76
N ASN A 239 5.69 -3.18 24.46
CA ASN A 239 4.50 -2.64 25.14
C ASN A 239 3.56 -1.86 24.21
N TRP A 240 3.51 -2.23 22.93
CA TRP A 240 2.64 -1.61 21.93
C TRP A 240 1.27 -2.28 21.88
N TYR A 241 0.20 -1.46 21.92
CA TYR A 241 -1.18 -1.91 21.86
C TYR A 241 -1.77 -1.52 20.51
N ARG A 242 -2.30 -2.50 19.80
CA ARG A 242 -3.00 -2.27 18.53
C ARG A 242 -4.29 -1.48 18.72
N ARG A 243 -4.75 -0.85 17.64
CA ARG A 243 -6.02 -0.12 17.57
C ARG A 243 -7.19 -0.95 18.13
N PRO A 244 -8.07 -0.37 18.99
CA PRO A 244 -9.10 -1.15 19.66
C PRO A 244 -10.22 -1.57 18.70
N GLU A 245 -10.56 -0.73 17.73
CA GLU A 245 -11.55 -1.03 16.69
C GLU A 245 -10.88 -1.32 15.34
N PRO A 246 -11.49 -2.15 14.47
CA PRO A 246 -10.96 -2.40 13.14
C PRO A 246 -10.93 -1.14 12.26
N PHE A 247 -9.91 -1.00 11.42
CA PHE A 247 -9.89 -0.01 10.35
C PHE A 247 -10.38 -0.65 9.04
N ASP A 248 -11.69 -0.59 8.84
CA ASP A 248 -12.41 -1.23 7.73
C ASP A 248 -12.62 -0.27 6.53
N ILE A 249 -13.32 -0.73 5.48
CA ILE A 249 -13.57 0.08 4.28
C ILE A 249 -14.34 1.36 4.63
N ALA A 250 -15.30 1.29 5.55
CA ALA A 250 -16.11 2.45 5.94
C ALA A 250 -15.27 3.50 6.67
N GLY A 251 -14.42 3.08 7.61
CA GLY A 251 -13.45 3.95 8.28
C GLY A 251 -12.45 4.56 7.29
N HIS A 252 -11.96 3.76 6.35
CA HIS A 252 -11.03 4.23 5.33
C HIS A 252 -11.64 5.28 4.39
N LEU A 253 -12.87 5.09 3.94
CA LEU A 253 -13.56 6.06 3.08
C LEU A 253 -13.88 7.37 3.82
N GLN A 254 -14.19 7.31 5.11
CA GLN A 254 -14.32 8.51 5.94
C GLN A 254 -13.00 9.28 6.04
N GLU A 255 -11.88 8.56 6.22
CA GLU A 255 -10.55 9.16 6.28
C GLU A 255 -10.17 9.83 4.95
N LEU A 256 -10.45 9.18 3.81
CA LEU A 256 -10.26 9.78 2.48
C LEU A 256 -11.01 11.10 2.32
N LEU A 257 -12.29 11.16 2.72
CA LEU A 257 -13.07 12.39 2.64
C LEU A 257 -12.48 13.51 3.52
N GLN A 258 -11.98 13.16 4.72
CA GLN A 258 -11.33 14.12 5.61
C GLN A 258 -10.01 14.62 5.01
N TRP A 259 -9.16 13.72 4.49
CA TRP A 259 -7.90 14.07 3.84
C TRP A 259 -8.12 14.99 2.63
N PHE A 260 -9.13 14.71 1.82
CA PHE A 260 -9.48 15.55 0.66
C PHE A 260 -10.01 16.92 1.09
N GLY A 261 -10.73 17.00 2.20
CA GLY A 261 -11.17 18.26 2.78
C GLY A 261 -10.01 19.13 3.27
N TRP A 262 -8.99 18.53 3.89
CA TRP A 262 -7.80 19.24 4.39
C TRP A 262 -6.76 19.55 3.32
N CYS A 263 -6.59 18.66 2.32
CA CYS A 263 -5.73 18.87 1.17
C CYS A 263 -6.40 18.35 -0.11
N PRO A 264 -7.11 19.22 -0.84
CA PRO A 264 -7.79 18.85 -2.09
C PRO A 264 -6.88 18.25 -3.16
N ALA A 265 -5.57 18.54 -3.12
CA ALA A 265 -4.61 17.97 -4.05
C ALA A 265 -4.55 16.43 -3.96
N LEU A 266 -4.80 15.85 -2.77
CA LEU A 266 -4.83 14.40 -2.56
C LEU A 266 -6.04 13.71 -3.20
N ALA A 267 -7.05 14.49 -3.62
CA ALA A 267 -8.20 14.01 -4.39
C ALA A 267 -7.98 14.08 -5.91
N SER A 268 -6.85 14.63 -6.36
CA SER A 268 -6.57 14.80 -7.80
C SER A 268 -6.37 13.44 -8.47
N ILE A 269 -6.63 13.38 -9.77
CA ILE A 269 -6.26 12.25 -10.62
C ILE A 269 -5.53 12.83 -11.84
N GLY A 270 -4.31 12.40 -12.13
CA GLY A 270 -3.49 12.95 -13.20
C GLY A 270 -2.01 12.66 -13.05
N GLY A 271 -1.18 13.46 -13.70
CA GLY A 271 0.27 13.34 -13.61
C GLY A 271 1.01 14.48 -14.30
N ASN A 272 2.32 14.54 -14.10
CA ASN A 272 3.21 15.41 -14.86
C ASN A 272 3.35 14.90 -16.30
N LEU A 273 3.59 15.81 -17.25
CA LEU A 273 3.69 15.53 -18.68
C LEU A 273 5.16 15.42 -19.13
N GLY A 274 5.98 14.69 -18.38
CA GLY A 274 7.41 14.52 -18.66
C GLY A 274 8.29 15.70 -18.28
N GLN A 275 7.74 16.69 -17.58
CA GLN A 275 8.45 17.84 -17.00
C GLN A 275 7.91 18.14 -15.62
N VAL A 276 8.76 18.65 -14.73
CA VAL A 276 8.32 19.10 -13.40
C VAL A 276 7.32 20.26 -13.51
N ASN A 277 6.43 20.39 -12.53
CA ASN A 277 5.40 21.43 -12.46
C ASN A 277 4.44 21.45 -13.67
N THR A 278 4.12 20.29 -14.24
CA THR A 278 3.19 20.17 -15.37
C THR A 278 1.98 19.30 -15.05
N PHE A 279 1.64 19.17 -13.75
CA PHE A 279 0.58 18.29 -13.31
C PHE A 279 -0.72 18.65 -14.01
N THR A 280 -1.20 17.70 -14.81
CA THR A 280 -2.39 17.85 -15.63
C THR A 280 -3.41 16.83 -15.14
N PRO A 281 -4.60 17.26 -14.69
CA PRO A 281 -5.62 16.32 -14.27
C PRO A 281 -6.18 15.52 -15.46
N VAL A 282 -6.66 14.32 -15.18
CA VAL A 282 -7.65 13.61 -16.01
C VAL A 282 -8.97 14.40 -15.95
N ASP A 283 -9.74 14.44 -17.04
CA ASP A 283 -10.83 15.40 -17.25
C ASP A 283 -11.71 15.70 -16.01
N GLY A 284 -11.92 17.00 -15.74
CA GLY A 284 -12.53 17.47 -14.49
C GLY A 284 -13.99 17.07 -14.27
N ASP A 285 -14.71 16.71 -15.33
CA ASP A 285 -16.11 16.24 -15.25
C ASP A 285 -16.21 14.82 -14.64
N ASP A 286 -15.15 14.01 -14.74
CA ASP A 286 -15.08 12.66 -14.15
C ASP A 286 -14.79 12.69 -12.64
N LEU A 287 -13.98 13.65 -12.18
CA LEU A 287 -13.65 13.83 -10.75
C LEU A 287 -14.86 14.28 -9.92
N ALA A 288 -15.66 15.22 -10.44
CA ALA A 288 -16.86 15.71 -9.74
C ALA A 288 -17.98 14.65 -9.67
N SER A 289 -18.10 13.81 -10.71
CA SER A 289 -19.07 12.70 -10.74
C SER A 289 -18.64 11.52 -9.85
N GLY A 290 -17.33 11.28 -9.68
CA GLY A 290 -16.77 10.29 -8.76
C GLY A 290 -17.07 10.61 -7.28
N ILE A 291 -16.82 11.86 -6.86
CA ILE A 291 -17.13 12.32 -5.49
C ILE A 291 -18.64 12.25 -5.23
N GLY A 292 -19.48 12.61 -6.22
CA GLY A 292 -20.94 12.52 -6.13
C GLY A 292 -21.49 11.09 -5.99
N ASN A 293 -20.71 10.06 -6.35
CA ASN A 293 -21.08 8.65 -6.24
C ASN A 293 -20.39 7.94 -5.06
N ALA A 294 -19.66 8.64 -4.18
CA ALA A 294 -18.95 8.02 -3.06
C ALA A 294 -19.85 7.20 -2.11
N SER A 295 -21.11 7.59 -1.95
CA SER A 295 -22.09 6.82 -1.17
C SER A 295 -22.37 5.44 -1.77
N LYS A 296 -22.29 5.29 -3.09
CA LYS A 296 -22.46 4.00 -3.77
C LYS A 296 -21.26 3.09 -3.56
N LEU A 297 -20.06 3.63 -3.38
CA LEU A 297 -18.87 2.83 -3.05
C LEU A 297 -19.01 2.15 -1.68
N LEU A 298 -19.73 2.79 -0.75
CA LEU A 298 -20.06 2.23 0.57
C LEU A 298 -21.14 1.15 0.53
N GLU A 299 -21.84 0.96 -0.59
CA GLU A 299 -22.90 -0.04 -0.70
C GLU A 299 -22.31 -1.42 -0.98
N GLY A 300 -22.50 -2.35 -0.03
CA GLY A 300 -22.07 -3.74 -0.18
C GLY A 300 -20.56 -3.84 -0.45
N ASN A 301 -20.19 -4.51 -1.55
CA ASN A 301 -18.80 -4.72 -1.93
C ASN A 301 -18.35 -3.82 -3.10
N ASN A 302 -19.11 -2.76 -3.42
CA ASN A 302 -18.84 -1.91 -4.58
C ASN A 302 -17.42 -1.34 -4.58
N PHE A 303 -16.93 -0.86 -3.43
CA PHE A 303 -15.57 -0.36 -3.31
C PHE A 303 -14.51 -1.43 -3.59
N PHE A 304 -14.70 -2.63 -3.04
CA PHE A 304 -13.80 -3.75 -3.27
C PHE A 304 -13.76 -4.13 -4.76
N CYS A 305 -14.93 -4.20 -5.42
CA CYS A 305 -15.02 -4.49 -6.85
C CYS A 305 -14.36 -3.38 -7.69
N PHE A 306 -14.56 -2.11 -7.33
CA PHE A 306 -13.94 -0.97 -8.00
C PHE A 306 -12.40 -1.05 -7.97
N ILE A 307 -11.80 -1.40 -6.83
CA ILE A 307 -10.34 -1.57 -6.76
C ILE A 307 -9.88 -2.76 -7.61
N LEU A 308 -10.60 -3.89 -7.60
CA LEU A 308 -10.26 -5.02 -8.47
C LEU A 308 -10.37 -4.68 -9.96
N GLU A 309 -11.32 -3.83 -10.36
CA GLU A 309 -11.45 -3.32 -11.73
C GLU A 309 -10.22 -2.49 -12.12
N LEU A 310 -9.75 -1.59 -11.24
CA LEU A 310 -8.54 -0.80 -11.48
C LEU A 310 -7.30 -1.69 -11.63
N LEU A 311 -7.15 -2.70 -10.77
CA LEU A 311 -6.03 -3.66 -10.85
C LEU A 311 -6.08 -4.50 -12.12
N LYS A 312 -7.27 -4.96 -12.52
CA LYS A 312 -7.47 -5.70 -13.76
C LYS A 312 -7.12 -4.83 -14.98
N ALA A 313 -7.54 -3.55 -14.99
CA ALA A 313 -7.22 -2.64 -16.08
C ALA A 313 -5.71 -2.46 -16.27
N GLY A 314 -4.95 -2.38 -15.17
CA GLY A 314 -3.49 -2.30 -15.21
C GLY A 314 -2.77 -3.63 -15.51
N SER A 315 -3.49 -4.76 -15.53
CA SER A 315 -2.90 -6.09 -15.70
C SER A 315 -2.91 -6.58 -17.14
N PRO A 316 -1.92 -7.40 -17.55
CA PRO A 316 -1.94 -8.05 -18.86
C PRO A 316 -3.16 -8.96 -19.06
N SER A 317 -3.70 -9.02 -20.27
CA SER A 317 -4.92 -9.79 -20.57
C SER A 317 -4.82 -11.30 -20.28
N PHE A 318 -3.63 -11.88 -20.18
CA PHE A 318 -3.46 -13.30 -19.82
C PHE A 318 -3.81 -13.59 -18.36
N THR A 319 -3.94 -12.59 -17.49
CA THR A 319 -4.38 -12.78 -16.09
C THR A 319 -5.91 -12.82 -15.95
N ASN A 320 -6.68 -12.60 -17.03
CA ASN A 320 -8.14 -12.51 -16.98
C ASN A 320 -8.82 -13.74 -16.32
N GLU A 321 -8.32 -14.95 -16.52
CA GLU A 321 -8.86 -16.17 -15.90
C GLU A 321 -8.60 -16.24 -14.39
N VAL A 322 -7.49 -15.67 -13.92
CA VAL A 322 -7.18 -15.52 -12.49
C VAL A 322 -8.18 -14.56 -11.87
N TYR A 323 -8.37 -13.40 -12.50
CA TYR A 323 -9.38 -12.43 -12.09
C TYR A 323 -10.77 -13.07 -12.12
N SER A 324 -11.16 -13.78 -13.17
CA SER A 324 -12.46 -14.48 -13.26
C SER A 324 -12.64 -15.53 -12.17
N SER A 325 -11.60 -16.29 -11.84
CA SER A 325 -11.66 -17.30 -10.77
C SER A 325 -11.81 -16.64 -9.41
N LEU A 326 -11.06 -15.56 -9.17
CA LEU A 326 -11.17 -14.75 -7.96
C LEU A 326 -12.54 -14.09 -7.85
N PHE A 327 -13.04 -13.47 -8.92
CA PHE A 327 -14.38 -12.91 -9.02
C PHE A 327 -15.47 -13.99 -8.95
N GLY A 328 -15.17 -15.26 -9.24
CA GLY A 328 -16.08 -16.38 -9.02
C GLY A 328 -16.15 -16.78 -7.54
N ILE A 329 -15.00 -16.81 -6.85
CA ILE A 329 -14.91 -17.04 -5.40
C ILE A 329 -15.54 -15.88 -4.62
N ILE A 330 -15.35 -14.65 -5.11
CA ILE A 330 -15.90 -13.40 -4.57
C ILE A 330 -17.29 -13.09 -5.17
N GLY A 331 -17.72 -13.80 -6.20
CA GLY A 331 -18.97 -13.55 -6.92
C GLY A 331 -20.20 -13.79 -6.04
N ASP A 332 -20.07 -14.73 -5.09
CA ASP A 332 -21.04 -14.95 -4.01
C ASP A 332 -21.12 -13.76 -3.01
N LEU A 333 -20.18 -12.80 -3.09
CA LEU A 333 -20.18 -11.53 -2.35
C LEU A 333 -20.79 -10.36 -3.17
N GLY A 334 -21.21 -10.56 -4.43
CA GLY A 334 -22.10 -9.62 -5.13
C GLY A 334 -21.44 -8.47 -5.89
N CYS A 335 -20.31 -8.69 -6.58
CA CYS A 335 -19.80 -7.72 -7.56
C CYS A 335 -20.73 -7.68 -8.79
N PRO A 336 -21.46 -6.57 -9.07
CA PRO A 336 -22.48 -6.52 -10.15
C PRO A 336 -21.92 -6.70 -11.56
N GLN A 337 -20.60 -6.59 -11.71
CA GLN A 337 -19.89 -6.65 -12.99
C GLN A 337 -19.11 -7.96 -13.20
N ALA A 338 -19.18 -8.93 -12.28
CA ALA A 338 -18.36 -10.15 -12.35
C ALA A 338 -18.44 -10.88 -13.70
N ASP A 339 -19.62 -10.92 -14.34
CA ASP A 339 -19.80 -11.54 -15.66
C ASP A 339 -19.21 -10.71 -16.82
N ALA A 340 -19.28 -9.37 -16.74
CA ALA A 340 -18.61 -8.46 -17.68
C ALA A 340 -17.08 -8.43 -17.44
N LEU A 341 -16.64 -8.78 -16.23
CA LEU A 341 -15.24 -8.90 -15.82
C LEU A 341 -14.64 -10.28 -16.11
N ALA A 342 -15.45 -11.32 -16.27
CA ALA A 342 -15.00 -12.60 -16.82
C ALA A 342 -14.81 -12.53 -18.35
N GLY A 343 -15.63 -11.72 -19.02
CA GLY A 343 -15.61 -11.53 -20.47
C GLY A 343 -14.65 -10.44 -20.95
N GLY A 344 -13.34 -10.73 -20.97
CA GLY A 344 -12.33 -9.78 -21.46
C GLY A 344 -12.22 -8.53 -20.58
N ALA A 345 -11.20 -7.70 -20.78
CA ALA A 345 -11.24 -6.35 -20.23
C ALA A 345 -12.54 -5.67 -20.75
N ALA A 346 -13.15 -4.74 -20.00
CA ALA A 346 -14.13 -3.84 -20.61
C ALA A 346 -13.56 -3.40 -21.95
N ALA A 347 -14.33 -3.46 -23.05
CA ALA A 347 -13.79 -3.43 -24.41
C ALA A 347 -12.80 -2.26 -24.66
N ASP A 348 -12.86 -1.23 -23.81
CA ASP A 348 -12.11 0.02 -23.87
C ASP A 348 -11.00 0.16 -22.79
N ALA A 349 -10.87 -0.75 -21.82
CA ALA A 349 -9.85 -0.66 -20.74
C ALA A 349 -8.39 -0.72 -21.26
N PRO A 350 -8.03 -1.56 -22.24
CA PRO A 350 -6.70 -1.50 -22.85
C PRO A 350 -6.45 -0.17 -23.59
N GLU A 351 -7.50 0.42 -24.17
CA GLU A 351 -7.43 1.71 -24.85
C GLU A 351 -7.27 2.86 -23.84
N TYR A 352 -7.99 2.81 -22.71
CA TYR A 352 -7.83 3.77 -21.60
C TYR A 352 -6.42 3.74 -20.99
N VAL A 353 -5.88 2.56 -20.70
CA VAL A 353 -4.51 2.45 -20.17
C VAL A 353 -3.47 2.91 -21.20
N SER A 354 -3.68 2.59 -22.47
CA SER A 354 -2.82 3.09 -23.54
C SER A 354 -2.92 4.62 -23.70
N ASP A 355 -4.10 5.20 -23.54
CA ASP A 355 -4.32 6.65 -23.58
C ASP A 355 -3.60 7.35 -22.42
N MET A 356 -3.75 6.83 -21.19
CA MET A 356 -3.04 7.34 -20.02
C MET A 356 -1.52 7.29 -20.22
N LYS A 357 -0.97 6.18 -20.73
CA LYS A 357 0.48 6.03 -21.02
C LYS A 357 0.97 6.96 -22.13
N SER A 358 0.10 7.32 -23.07
CA SER A 358 0.45 8.27 -24.13
C SER A 358 0.55 9.71 -23.60
N LYS A 359 -0.21 10.03 -22.55
CA LYS A 359 -0.29 11.37 -21.96
C LYS A 359 0.68 11.56 -20.79
N TYR A 360 0.74 10.58 -19.89
CA TYR A 360 1.55 10.61 -18.67
C TYR A 360 2.69 9.58 -18.78
N PRO A 361 3.96 10.01 -18.81
CA PRO A 361 5.09 9.09 -18.97
C PRO A 361 5.29 8.13 -17.79
N GLY A 362 4.74 8.44 -16.61
CA GLY A 362 4.78 7.54 -15.46
C GLY A 362 3.56 6.63 -15.31
N ALA A 363 2.62 6.60 -16.26
CA ALA A 363 1.43 5.73 -16.18
C ALA A 363 1.69 4.27 -16.57
#